data_AF-A0A949YG89-F1
#
_entry.id   AF-A0A949YG89-F1
#
_cell.length_a   1.000
_cell.length_b   1.000
_cell.length_c   1.000
_cell.angle_alpha   90.00
_cell.angle_beta   90.00
_cell.angle_gamma   90.00
#
_symmetry.space_group_name_H-M   'P 1'
#
loop_
_entity.id
_entity.type
_entity.pdbx_description
1 polymer ?
#
loop_
_entity_poly.entity_id
_entity_poly.type
_entity_poly.pdbx_seq_one_letter_code
_entity_poly.pdbx_strand_id
1 'polypeptide(L)'
;WAEYYRTHWKDKTPSAPTETTILGSIDAMTATLTFNEAHDELVEGMAVTGPGLDDAETERGKHQGDAVILEIASDKKSVILSQVVATGSTDATYTFLEPKSLLWTPKANADPGYPVIVFDKSKFSGEPDWHDPYEFSQQVYLIMASMNQIGEPNNDSVSKYMQDIVGANMGYIFTNDAKKTYDADEVTSMIRDMIKSVLRGVTDFTKFPDVIENGQHTSWYPDPAKATGGQTFNVFNLDPFVWFVHVVLGFSGYGFSVDDDTADVGAGGASKLQLTVTETTGLKNTNPWSIQAPYGPVGPVTLEYSGAATDTNGDTLYNAIASVSNTTPIKVTTPAPHHLSTGDTVRIDQVEGDNAANGTFKIGNLTRDTFELFHYPDGKTPVAPTGDYISGGRWSYPLHPYIDSGADLTKVFYRVTGDDALGTFLGTFVSVNGVDKNPLDGPNAVMFRVWQLGQQNTGRLLLWADLTDANGNRLDKGTYTFTFFGIVPTKTPNAPEQ
;
A
#
# COMPACT_ATOMS: atom_id res chain seq x y z
N TRP A 1 -6.21 20.49 -7.12
CA TRP A 1 -5.68 19.29 -7.81
C TRP A 1 -6.77 18.45 -8.45
N ALA A 2 -7.84 18.07 -7.74
CA ALA A 2 -8.93 17.29 -8.34
C ALA A 2 -9.46 17.90 -9.66
N GLU A 3 -9.68 19.23 -9.72
CA GLU A 3 -10.10 19.89 -10.96
C GLU A 3 -9.03 19.86 -12.05
N TYR A 4 -7.74 19.94 -11.68
CA TYR A 4 -6.65 19.80 -12.66
C TYR A 4 -6.69 18.41 -13.31
N TYR A 5 -6.87 17.34 -12.53
CA TYR A 5 -7.03 16.00 -13.09
C TYR A 5 -8.23 15.94 -14.04
N ARG A 6 -9.39 16.48 -13.65
CA ARG A 6 -10.58 16.50 -14.51
C ARG A 6 -10.38 17.24 -15.83
N THR A 7 -9.49 18.22 -15.89
CA THR A 7 -9.13 18.88 -17.15
C THR A 7 -8.06 18.13 -17.96
N HIS A 8 -7.32 17.22 -17.33
CA HIS A 8 -6.13 16.57 -17.88
C HIS A 8 -6.21 15.04 -17.92
N TRP A 9 -7.31 14.41 -17.53
CA TRP A 9 -7.44 12.96 -17.33
C TRP A 9 -7.17 12.11 -18.57
N LYS A 10 -7.31 12.70 -19.77
CA LYS A 10 -6.96 12.04 -21.04
C LYS A 10 -5.49 12.18 -21.45
N ASP A 11 -4.68 12.93 -20.70
CA ASP A 11 -3.30 13.24 -21.12
C ASP A 11 -2.45 11.98 -21.28
N LYS A 12 -2.65 10.95 -20.45
CA LYS A 12 -1.97 9.65 -20.59
C LYS A 12 -2.71 8.66 -21.49
N THR A 13 -4.02 8.80 -21.66
CA THR A 13 -4.86 7.95 -22.53
C THR A 13 -5.78 8.79 -23.42
N PRO A 14 -5.26 9.39 -24.51
CA PRO A 14 -6.05 10.32 -25.33
C PRO A 14 -7.28 9.69 -26.01
N SER A 15 -7.27 8.36 -26.17
CA SER A 15 -8.37 7.59 -26.77
C SER A 15 -9.51 7.27 -25.81
N ALA A 16 -9.37 7.55 -24.51
CA ALA A 16 -10.40 7.22 -23.52
C ALA A 16 -11.74 7.91 -23.87
N PRO A 17 -12.87 7.19 -23.89
CA PRO A 17 -14.18 7.73 -24.26
C PRO A 17 -14.74 8.58 -23.11
N THR A 18 -15.53 9.60 -23.44
CA THR A 18 -16.27 10.36 -22.41
C THR A 18 -17.38 9.52 -21.77
N GLU A 19 -17.91 8.56 -22.52
CA GLU A 19 -18.90 7.58 -22.08
C GLU A 19 -18.74 6.30 -22.90
N THR A 20 -18.79 5.15 -22.24
CA THR A 20 -18.87 3.83 -22.88
C THR A 20 -19.65 2.86 -22.01
N THR A 21 -20.19 1.80 -22.62
CA THR A 21 -20.88 0.73 -21.89
C THR A 21 -20.16 -0.58 -22.12
N ILE A 22 -19.88 -1.31 -21.04
CA ILE A 22 -19.14 -2.57 -21.09
C ILE A 22 -19.95 -3.64 -20.36
N LEU A 23 -19.96 -4.87 -20.90
CA LEU A 23 -20.51 -6.04 -20.21
C LEU A 23 -19.49 -6.54 -19.20
N GLY A 24 -19.91 -6.65 -17.94
CA GLY A 24 -19.06 -7.13 -16.87
C GLY A 24 -19.81 -7.92 -15.81
N SER A 25 -19.03 -8.54 -14.93
CA SER A 25 -19.52 -9.32 -13.80
C SER A 25 -18.83 -8.87 -12.52
N ILE A 26 -19.59 -8.77 -11.45
CA ILE A 26 -19.11 -8.39 -10.11
C ILE A 26 -19.91 -9.19 -9.08
N ASP A 27 -19.21 -9.75 -8.10
CA ASP A 27 -19.84 -10.55 -7.06
C ASP A 27 -20.39 -9.67 -5.94
N ALA A 28 -21.40 -10.17 -5.24
CA ALA A 28 -21.95 -9.46 -4.09
C ALA A 28 -20.89 -9.23 -3.02
N MET A 29 -20.92 -8.05 -2.42
CA MET A 29 -19.97 -7.57 -1.41
C MET A 29 -18.52 -7.52 -1.88
N THR A 30 -18.30 -7.40 -3.20
CA THR A 30 -16.99 -7.21 -3.80
C THR A 30 -16.90 -5.87 -4.53
N ALA A 31 -15.68 -5.39 -4.74
CA ALA A 31 -15.35 -4.16 -5.47
C ALA A 31 -14.71 -4.42 -6.85
N THR A 32 -14.42 -5.68 -7.19
CA THR A 32 -13.75 -6.04 -8.44
C THR A 32 -14.76 -6.31 -9.55
N LEU A 33 -14.81 -5.42 -10.53
CA LEU A 33 -15.60 -5.61 -11.75
C LEU A 33 -14.72 -6.27 -12.82
N THR A 34 -15.19 -7.38 -13.40
CA THR A 34 -14.47 -8.20 -14.39
C THR A 34 -15.14 -8.16 -15.75
N PHE A 35 -14.35 -8.32 -16.81
CA PHE A 35 -14.76 -8.29 -18.20
C PHE A 35 -14.28 -9.53 -18.95
N ASN A 36 -14.97 -9.87 -20.04
CA ASN A 36 -14.58 -11.00 -20.89
C ASN A 36 -13.40 -10.66 -21.83
N GLU A 37 -13.21 -9.37 -22.12
CA GLU A 37 -12.14 -8.86 -22.98
C GLU A 37 -11.39 -7.70 -22.32
N ALA A 38 -10.24 -7.34 -22.90
CA ALA A 38 -9.40 -6.25 -22.40
C ALA A 38 -9.97 -4.90 -22.85
N HIS A 39 -10.00 -3.93 -21.94
CA HIS A 39 -10.51 -2.58 -22.19
C HIS A 39 -9.41 -1.52 -21.99
N ASP A 40 -8.62 -1.29 -23.03
CA ASP A 40 -7.52 -0.31 -23.06
C ASP A 40 -8.02 1.14 -22.94
N GLU A 41 -9.30 1.37 -23.20
CA GLU A 41 -9.94 2.68 -23.17
C GLU A 41 -10.27 3.18 -21.76
N LEU A 42 -10.28 2.29 -20.76
CA LEU A 42 -10.57 2.64 -19.38
C LEU A 42 -9.39 3.34 -18.72
N VAL A 43 -9.71 4.29 -17.84
CA VAL A 43 -8.73 5.01 -17.02
C VAL A 43 -9.24 5.21 -15.60
N GLU A 44 -8.31 5.22 -14.65
CA GLU A 44 -8.63 5.46 -13.24
C GLU A 44 -9.37 6.79 -13.06
N GLY A 45 -10.34 6.82 -12.17
CA GLY A 45 -11.19 7.98 -11.90
C GLY A 45 -12.38 8.14 -12.84
N MET A 46 -12.52 7.30 -13.88
CA MET A 46 -13.80 7.18 -14.58
C MET A 46 -14.89 6.77 -13.58
N ALA A 47 -16.04 7.45 -13.66
CA ALA A 47 -17.21 7.14 -12.86
C ALA A 47 -17.91 5.91 -13.45
N VAL A 48 -18.41 5.03 -12.59
CA VAL A 48 -19.03 3.76 -12.99
C VAL A 48 -20.43 3.69 -12.38
N THR A 49 -21.42 3.47 -13.24
CA THR A 49 -22.82 3.23 -12.87
C THR A 49 -23.28 1.88 -13.39
N GLY A 50 -24.20 1.25 -12.69
CA GLY A 50 -24.70 -0.07 -13.06
C GLY A 50 -25.32 -0.84 -11.89
N PRO A 51 -25.72 -2.09 -12.13
CA PRO A 51 -26.39 -2.91 -11.12
C PRO A 51 -25.58 -3.02 -9.83
N GLY A 52 -26.23 -2.77 -8.69
CA GLY A 52 -25.62 -2.85 -7.35
C GLY A 52 -24.75 -1.65 -6.96
N LEU A 53 -24.39 -0.77 -7.91
CA LEU A 53 -23.67 0.49 -7.67
C LEU A 53 -24.63 1.66 -7.50
N ASP A 54 -25.66 1.76 -8.35
CA ASP A 54 -26.61 2.89 -8.39
C ASP A 54 -27.53 2.97 -7.16
N ASP A 55 -27.65 1.86 -6.43
CA ASP A 55 -28.43 1.71 -5.21
C ASP A 55 -27.56 1.37 -3.99
N ALA A 56 -26.25 1.60 -4.08
CA ALA A 56 -25.32 1.32 -3.00
C ALA A 56 -25.67 2.13 -1.73
N GLU A 57 -25.79 1.44 -0.61
CA GLU A 57 -26.02 2.07 0.69
C GLU A 57 -24.68 2.25 1.42
N THR A 58 -24.59 3.33 2.20
CA THR A 58 -23.45 3.67 3.03
C THR A 58 -23.78 3.47 4.51
N GLU A 59 -22.88 3.76 5.44
CA GLU A 59 -23.19 3.69 6.88
C GLU A 59 -24.30 4.69 7.30
N ARG A 60 -24.46 5.76 6.53
CA ARG A 60 -25.41 6.85 6.79
C ARG A 60 -26.21 7.13 5.52
N GLY A 61 -27.00 6.15 5.09
CA GLY A 61 -27.96 6.30 3.99
C GLY A 61 -27.35 6.12 2.60
N LYS A 62 -28.09 6.54 1.58
CA LYS A 62 -27.72 6.34 0.18
C LYS A 62 -26.44 7.06 -0.18
N HIS A 63 -25.63 6.42 -1.03
CA HIS A 63 -24.48 7.07 -1.61
C HIS A 63 -24.90 8.31 -2.42
N GLN A 64 -24.04 9.33 -2.48
CA GLN A 64 -24.34 10.57 -3.20
C GLN A 64 -23.59 10.70 -4.53
N GLY A 65 -22.30 10.35 -4.56
CA GLY A 65 -21.47 10.32 -5.76
C GLY A 65 -21.38 8.92 -6.38
N ASP A 66 -20.99 8.84 -7.65
CA ASP A 66 -20.77 7.55 -8.32
C ASP A 66 -19.52 6.85 -7.77
N ALA A 67 -19.50 5.52 -7.87
CA ALA A 67 -18.26 4.76 -7.72
C ALA A 67 -17.27 5.15 -8.83
N VAL A 68 -15.98 5.10 -8.54
CA VAL A 68 -14.92 5.38 -9.51
C VAL A 68 -13.95 4.20 -9.61
N ILE A 69 -13.29 4.08 -10.76
CA ILE A 69 -12.17 3.15 -10.94
C ILE A 69 -10.99 3.62 -10.09
N LEU A 70 -10.58 2.82 -9.10
CA LEU A 70 -9.38 3.05 -8.30
C LEU A 70 -8.14 2.50 -8.97
N GLU A 71 -8.25 1.30 -9.54
CA GLU A 71 -7.14 0.59 -10.16
C GLU A 71 -7.63 -0.25 -11.33
N ILE A 72 -6.77 -0.41 -12.35
CA ILE A 72 -7.03 -1.24 -13.52
C ILE A 72 -5.98 -2.34 -13.57
N ALA A 73 -6.42 -3.60 -13.58
CA ALA A 73 -5.52 -4.74 -13.68
C ALA A 73 -4.62 -4.65 -14.93
N SER A 74 -3.44 -5.28 -14.85
CA SER A 74 -2.45 -5.20 -15.94
C SER A 74 -2.94 -5.79 -17.26
N ASP A 75 -3.85 -6.78 -17.21
CA ASP A 75 -4.47 -7.40 -18.38
C ASP A 75 -5.65 -6.62 -18.95
N LYS A 76 -6.06 -5.53 -18.27
CA LYS A 76 -7.19 -4.66 -18.63
C LYS A 76 -8.54 -5.39 -18.65
N LYS A 77 -8.64 -6.55 -17.99
CA LYS A 77 -9.89 -7.33 -17.89
C LYS A 77 -10.60 -7.18 -16.55
N SER A 78 -10.05 -6.41 -15.63
CA SER A 78 -10.75 -6.07 -14.41
C SER A 78 -10.34 -4.70 -13.87
N VAL A 79 -11.22 -4.15 -13.06
CA VAL A 79 -11.01 -2.90 -12.33
C VAL A 79 -11.44 -3.06 -10.87
N ILE A 80 -10.73 -2.38 -9.97
CA ILE A 80 -11.15 -2.22 -8.58
C ILE A 80 -11.92 -0.90 -8.49
N LEU A 81 -13.14 -0.96 -7.96
CA LEU A 81 -14.01 0.19 -7.77
C LEU A 81 -13.89 0.76 -6.35
N SER A 82 -14.23 2.03 -6.19
CA SER A 82 -14.28 2.71 -4.88
C SER A 82 -15.48 2.33 -4.03
N GLN A 83 -16.20 1.26 -4.37
CA GLN A 83 -17.42 0.80 -3.71
C GLN A 83 -17.55 -0.71 -3.81
N VAL A 84 -18.19 -1.33 -2.81
CA VAL A 84 -18.62 -2.73 -2.91
C VAL A 84 -20.10 -2.78 -3.27
N VAL A 85 -20.46 -3.71 -4.15
CA VAL A 85 -21.87 -3.86 -4.57
C VAL A 85 -22.66 -4.68 -3.57
N ALA A 86 -23.87 -4.26 -3.21
CA ALA A 86 -24.71 -5.04 -2.30
C ALA A 86 -25.22 -6.34 -2.96
N THR A 87 -25.51 -6.25 -4.26
CA THR A 87 -26.01 -7.37 -5.08
C THR A 87 -25.07 -7.57 -6.26
N GLY A 88 -24.56 -8.80 -6.41
CA GLY A 88 -23.73 -9.16 -7.56
C GLY A 88 -24.54 -9.23 -8.85
N SER A 89 -23.82 -9.25 -9.98
CA SER A 89 -24.40 -9.37 -11.30
C SER A 89 -23.46 -10.14 -12.22
N THR A 90 -24.02 -10.80 -13.24
CA THR A 90 -23.26 -11.55 -14.23
C THR A 90 -23.63 -11.06 -15.62
N ASP A 91 -22.63 -10.81 -16.46
CA ASP A 91 -22.77 -10.29 -17.83
C ASP A 91 -23.74 -9.10 -17.93
N ALA A 92 -23.67 -8.20 -16.94
CA ALA A 92 -24.51 -7.03 -16.86
C ALA A 92 -23.84 -5.81 -17.49
N THR A 93 -24.64 -4.86 -17.95
CA THR A 93 -24.12 -3.63 -18.57
C THR A 93 -23.76 -2.61 -17.51
N TYR A 94 -22.50 -2.17 -17.52
CA TYR A 94 -21.98 -1.06 -16.73
C TYR A 94 -21.69 0.12 -17.65
N THR A 95 -21.98 1.33 -17.18
CA THR A 95 -21.66 2.56 -17.91
C THR A 95 -20.47 3.23 -17.25
N PHE A 96 -19.46 3.51 -18.05
CA PHE A 96 -18.22 4.18 -17.67
C PHE A 96 -18.26 5.59 -18.23
N LEU A 97 -18.12 6.56 -17.35
CA LEU A 97 -18.24 7.98 -17.64
C LEU A 97 -16.91 8.65 -17.31
N GLU A 98 -16.60 9.74 -18.00
CA GLU A 98 -15.45 10.56 -17.67
C GLU A 98 -15.45 11.03 -16.19
N PRO A 99 -14.28 11.37 -15.63
CA PRO A 99 -14.17 11.95 -14.29
C PRO A 99 -15.14 13.12 -14.04
N LYS A 100 -16.16 12.88 -13.21
CA LYS A 100 -17.25 13.83 -12.94
C LYS A 100 -16.86 14.93 -11.96
N SER A 101 -17.64 16.00 -11.96
CA SER A 101 -17.53 17.06 -10.95
C SER A 101 -17.88 16.50 -9.58
N LEU A 102 -17.07 16.83 -8.56
CA LEU A 102 -17.37 16.52 -7.18
C LEU A 102 -18.57 17.35 -6.71
N LEU A 103 -19.47 16.74 -5.93
CA LEU A 103 -20.70 17.40 -5.45
C LEU A 103 -20.35 18.62 -4.60
N TRP A 104 -19.37 18.45 -3.72
CA TRP A 104 -18.96 19.42 -2.71
C TRP A 104 -17.71 20.21 -3.14
N THR A 105 -17.78 20.83 -4.31
CA THR A 105 -16.74 21.75 -4.81
C THR A 105 -17.05 23.21 -4.40
N PRO A 106 -16.08 24.02 -3.95
CA PRO A 106 -16.29 25.43 -3.63
C PRO A 106 -16.78 26.22 -4.85
N LYS A 107 -17.91 26.95 -4.73
CA LYS A 107 -18.57 27.69 -5.83
C LYS A 107 -18.76 29.18 -5.54
N ALA A 108 -18.70 29.60 -4.28
CA ALA A 108 -18.87 31.00 -3.89
C ALA A 108 -17.93 31.41 -2.74
N ASN A 109 -17.77 32.72 -2.51
CA ASN A 109 -16.89 33.28 -1.47
C ASN A 109 -17.15 32.79 -0.03
N ALA A 110 -18.33 32.24 0.25
CA ALA A 110 -18.67 31.67 1.55
C ALA A 110 -18.13 30.23 1.72
N ASP A 111 -17.80 29.56 0.63
CA ASP A 111 -17.29 28.19 0.65
C ASP A 111 -15.79 28.18 0.96
N PRO A 112 -15.33 27.35 1.92
CA PRO A 112 -13.90 27.18 2.17
C PRO A 112 -13.16 26.75 0.90
N GLY A 113 -12.05 27.42 0.58
CA GLY A 113 -11.25 27.11 -0.60
C GLY A 113 -11.71 27.76 -1.90
N TYR A 114 -12.70 28.68 -1.87
CA TYR A 114 -13.02 29.53 -3.01
C TYR A 114 -12.12 30.80 -3.07
N PRO A 115 -11.68 31.25 -4.26
CA PRO A 115 -11.81 30.58 -5.55
C PRO A 115 -10.88 29.36 -5.67
N VAL A 116 -11.30 28.38 -6.46
CA VAL A 116 -10.47 27.19 -6.74
C VAL A 116 -9.18 27.63 -7.42
N ILE A 117 -8.05 27.16 -6.91
CA ILE A 117 -6.74 27.44 -7.47
C ILE A 117 -6.61 26.71 -8.82
N VAL A 118 -6.19 27.46 -9.84
CA VAL A 118 -5.93 26.93 -11.18
C VAL A 118 -4.43 26.73 -11.35
N PHE A 119 -4.05 25.54 -11.82
CA PHE A 119 -2.67 25.23 -12.17
C PHE A 119 -2.52 25.22 -13.69
N ASP A 120 -1.44 25.83 -14.16
CA ASP A 120 -1.08 25.82 -15.58
C ASP A 120 -0.03 24.72 -15.79
N LYS A 121 -0.36 23.73 -16.62
CA LYS A 121 0.52 22.58 -16.93
C LYS A 121 1.91 23.03 -17.39
N SER A 122 2.02 24.15 -18.09
CA SER A 122 3.30 24.70 -18.56
C SER A 122 4.19 25.23 -17.42
N LYS A 123 3.65 25.38 -16.21
CA LYS A 123 4.37 25.82 -15.01
C LYS A 123 4.98 24.68 -14.21
N PHE A 124 4.70 23.43 -14.58
CA PHE A 124 5.42 22.27 -14.08
C PHE A 124 6.54 21.95 -15.07
N SER A 125 7.79 22.05 -14.63
CA SER A 125 8.95 21.84 -15.51
C SER A 125 10.08 21.14 -14.76
N GLY A 126 10.31 19.87 -15.09
CA GLY A 126 11.38 19.07 -14.48
C GLY A 126 11.08 18.71 -13.02
N GLU A 127 9.81 18.55 -12.66
CA GLU A 127 9.45 17.97 -11.37
C GLU A 127 10.01 16.53 -11.29
N PRO A 128 10.47 16.09 -10.11
CA PRO A 128 10.91 14.71 -9.92
C PRO A 128 9.72 13.73 -10.03
N ASP A 129 10.02 12.44 -10.26
CA ASP A 129 9.00 11.41 -10.51
C ASP A 129 7.95 11.29 -9.38
N TRP A 130 8.32 11.61 -8.13
CA TRP A 130 7.39 11.59 -6.98
C TRP A 130 6.47 12.83 -6.89
N HIS A 131 6.69 13.85 -7.71
CA HIS A 131 5.86 15.05 -7.85
C HIS A 131 5.33 15.19 -9.29
N ASP A 132 5.03 14.08 -9.96
CA ASP A 132 4.36 14.14 -11.26
C ASP A 132 2.96 14.79 -11.08
N PRO A 133 2.68 15.94 -11.74
CA PRO A 133 1.44 16.68 -11.52
C PRO A 133 0.21 15.93 -12.03
N TYR A 134 0.34 15.06 -13.05
CA TYR A 134 -0.76 14.22 -13.52
C TYR A 134 -1.09 13.17 -12.46
N GLU A 135 -0.11 12.37 -12.05
CA GLU A 135 -0.30 11.27 -11.07
C GLU A 135 -0.74 11.82 -9.71
N PHE A 136 -0.16 12.92 -9.26
CA PHE A 136 -0.56 13.56 -8.00
C PHE A 136 -2.01 14.06 -8.07
N SER A 137 -2.39 14.68 -9.19
CA SER A 137 -3.77 15.15 -9.37
C SER A 137 -4.78 14.01 -9.47
N GLN A 138 -4.39 12.90 -10.10
CA GLN A 138 -5.17 11.67 -10.21
C GLN A 138 -5.45 11.12 -8.83
N GLN A 139 -4.42 10.96 -8.00
CA GLN A 139 -4.53 10.51 -6.61
C GLN A 139 -5.48 11.39 -5.80
N VAL A 140 -5.29 12.72 -5.83
CA VAL A 140 -6.20 13.65 -5.15
C VAL A 140 -7.64 13.51 -5.65
N TYR A 141 -7.84 13.37 -6.96
CA TYR A 141 -9.18 13.17 -7.51
C TYR A 141 -9.79 11.85 -7.07
N LEU A 142 -9.06 10.73 -7.11
CA LEU A 142 -9.53 9.40 -6.71
C LEU A 142 -9.99 9.39 -5.25
N ILE A 143 -9.18 9.95 -4.34
CA ILE A 143 -9.52 10.11 -2.93
C ILE A 143 -10.82 10.88 -2.80
N MET A 144 -10.86 12.08 -3.38
CA MET A 144 -12.00 12.97 -3.24
C MET A 144 -13.26 12.30 -3.83
N ALA A 145 -13.22 11.82 -5.07
CA ALA A 145 -14.35 11.17 -5.72
C ALA A 145 -14.86 9.96 -4.96
N SER A 146 -13.95 9.15 -4.39
CA SER A 146 -14.33 8.01 -3.54
C SER A 146 -15.08 8.46 -2.29
N MET A 147 -14.58 9.49 -1.60
CA MET A 147 -15.21 10.04 -0.39
C MET A 147 -16.52 10.78 -0.70
N ASN A 148 -16.71 11.24 -1.94
CA ASN A 148 -17.94 11.88 -2.40
C ASN A 148 -19.14 10.91 -2.42
N GLN A 149 -18.89 9.62 -2.23
CA GLN A 149 -19.92 8.59 -2.09
C GLN A 149 -20.52 8.54 -0.68
N ILE A 150 -19.85 9.05 0.36
CA ILE A 150 -20.36 9.02 1.74
C ILE A 150 -21.75 9.67 1.79
N GLY A 151 -22.72 8.98 2.40
CA GLY A 151 -24.12 9.42 2.43
C GLY A 151 -24.43 10.56 3.40
N GLU A 152 -25.62 11.15 3.26
CA GLU A 152 -26.12 12.18 4.18
C GLU A 152 -26.50 11.63 5.57
N PRO A 153 -26.24 12.38 6.65
CA PRO A 153 -25.82 13.79 6.68
C PRO A 153 -24.31 13.98 6.88
N ASN A 154 -23.51 12.93 6.72
CA ASN A 154 -22.07 13.03 6.94
C ASN A 154 -21.42 13.94 5.90
N ASN A 155 -21.90 13.90 4.65
CA ASN A 155 -21.30 14.63 3.54
C ASN A 155 -22.33 15.54 2.85
N ASP A 156 -22.60 16.73 3.39
CA ASP A 156 -23.64 17.65 2.87
C ASP A 156 -23.13 19.08 2.60
N SER A 157 -21.83 19.29 2.72
CA SER A 157 -21.17 20.58 2.57
C SER A 157 -19.69 20.40 2.33
N VAL A 158 -19.05 21.41 1.73
CA VAL A 158 -17.59 21.42 1.50
C VAL A 158 -16.81 21.14 2.79
N SER A 159 -17.21 21.74 3.91
CA SER A 159 -16.51 21.56 5.19
C SER A 159 -16.58 20.13 5.70
N LYS A 160 -17.77 19.50 5.68
CA LYS A 160 -17.90 18.12 6.15
C LYS A 160 -17.25 17.13 5.20
N TYR A 161 -17.34 17.36 3.90
CA TYR A 161 -16.64 16.56 2.90
C TYR A 161 -15.13 16.56 3.14
N MET A 162 -14.55 17.74 3.39
CA MET A 162 -13.13 17.85 3.71
C MET A 162 -12.80 17.22 5.07
N GLN A 163 -13.71 17.30 6.05
CA GLN A 163 -13.56 16.59 7.32
C GLN A 163 -13.50 15.07 7.12
N ASP A 164 -14.33 14.51 6.24
CA ASP A 164 -14.30 13.10 5.92
C ASP A 164 -12.98 12.70 5.24
N ILE A 165 -12.52 13.49 4.26
CA ILE A 165 -11.25 13.24 3.56
C ILE A 165 -10.06 13.29 4.52
N VAL A 166 -9.88 14.41 5.24
CA VAL A 166 -8.72 14.62 6.12
C VAL A 166 -8.79 13.73 7.36
N GLY A 167 -9.99 13.46 7.86
CA GLY A 167 -10.22 12.53 8.97
C GLY A 167 -10.11 11.06 8.57
N ALA A 168 -9.89 10.75 7.28
CA ALA A 168 -9.97 9.41 6.71
C ALA A 168 -11.19 8.64 7.21
N ASN A 169 -12.37 9.16 6.88
CA ASN A 169 -13.63 8.50 7.19
C ASN A 169 -14.10 7.56 6.07
N MET A 170 -13.18 6.98 5.27
CA MET A 170 -13.54 6.14 4.11
C MET A 170 -14.35 4.89 4.50
N GLY A 171 -14.28 4.46 5.76
CA GLY A 171 -15.21 3.45 6.26
C GLY A 171 -16.68 3.86 6.07
N TYR A 172 -17.04 5.15 6.12
CA TYR A 172 -18.42 5.59 5.88
C TYR A 172 -18.90 5.41 4.44
N ILE A 173 -18.05 5.05 3.48
CA ILE A 173 -18.47 4.70 2.11
C ILE A 173 -19.34 3.43 2.10
N PHE A 174 -19.16 2.56 3.10
CA PHE A 174 -19.76 1.23 3.16
C PHE A 174 -20.80 1.11 4.29
N THR A 175 -21.77 0.21 4.11
CA THR A 175 -22.61 -0.26 5.24
C THR A 175 -21.77 -0.98 6.29
N ASN A 176 -22.26 -1.08 7.54
CA ASN A 176 -21.57 -1.79 8.61
C ASN A 176 -21.30 -3.28 8.32
N ASP A 177 -22.11 -3.92 7.47
CA ASP A 177 -21.90 -5.31 7.08
C ASP A 177 -20.89 -5.43 5.94
N ALA A 178 -20.94 -4.52 4.96
CA ALA A 178 -19.95 -4.42 3.90
C ALA A 178 -18.54 -4.19 4.45
N LYS A 179 -18.35 -3.33 5.46
CA LYS A 179 -17.04 -3.09 6.11
C LYS A 179 -16.35 -4.32 6.69
N LYS A 180 -17.08 -5.42 6.89
CA LYS A 180 -16.52 -6.66 7.44
C LYS A 180 -15.97 -7.58 6.33
N THR A 181 -16.15 -7.20 5.06
CA THR A 181 -15.63 -7.97 3.94
C THR A 181 -14.23 -7.53 3.60
N TYR A 182 -13.44 -8.49 3.14
CA TYR A 182 -12.08 -8.26 2.70
C TYR A 182 -12.00 -7.13 1.66
N ASP A 183 -12.90 -7.10 0.68
CA ASP A 183 -12.90 -6.08 -0.37
C ASP A 183 -13.13 -4.66 0.16
N ALA A 184 -14.01 -4.49 1.15
CA ALA A 184 -14.22 -3.19 1.76
C ALA A 184 -12.99 -2.75 2.56
N ASP A 185 -12.30 -3.68 3.22
CA ASP A 185 -11.03 -3.42 3.91
C ASP A 185 -9.89 -3.09 2.93
N GLU A 186 -9.84 -3.78 1.78
CA GLU A 186 -8.90 -3.52 0.69
C GLU A 186 -9.11 -2.12 0.09
N VAL A 187 -10.35 -1.79 -0.31
CA VAL A 187 -10.68 -0.46 -0.84
C VAL A 187 -10.43 0.63 0.19
N THR A 188 -10.79 0.39 1.47
CA THR A 188 -10.47 1.29 2.58
C THR A 188 -8.96 1.53 2.68
N SER A 189 -8.16 0.47 2.57
CA SER A 189 -6.71 0.52 2.65
C SER A 189 -6.10 1.27 1.47
N MET A 190 -6.56 1.00 0.25
CA MET A 190 -6.16 1.74 -0.94
C MET A 190 -6.42 3.24 -0.74
N ILE A 191 -7.65 3.63 -0.39
CA ILE A 191 -8.01 5.04 -0.21
C ILE A 191 -7.20 5.71 0.89
N ARG A 192 -7.02 5.03 2.03
CA ARG A 192 -6.18 5.52 3.13
C ARG A 192 -4.74 5.75 2.66
N ASP A 193 -4.16 4.81 1.93
CA ASP A 193 -2.76 4.90 1.50
C ASP A 193 -2.57 5.97 0.40
N MET A 194 -3.58 6.18 -0.44
CA MET A 194 -3.66 7.36 -1.32
C MET A 194 -3.68 8.66 -0.52
N ILE A 195 -4.53 8.77 0.52
CA ILE A 195 -4.60 9.95 1.41
C ILE A 195 -3.23 10.24 2.03
N LYS A 196 -2.58 9.22 2.60
CA LYS A 196 -1.23 9.35 3.18
C LYS A 196 -0.23 9.87 2.15
N SER A 197 -0.21 9.28 0.95
CA SER A 197 0.69 9.70 -0.13
C SER A 197 0.56 11.19 -0.42
N VAL A 198 -0.67 11.68 -0.65
CA VAL A 198 -0.88 13.08 -1.01
C VAL A 198 -0.66 14.06 0.16
N LEU A 199 -0.87 13.63 1.42
CA LEU A 199 -0.53 14.42 2.60
C LEU A 199 1.00 14.51 2.81
N ARG A 200 1.75 13.47 2.45
CA ARG A 200 3.23 13.49 2.34
C ARG A 200 3.73 14.32 1.16
N GLY A 201 2.83 14.68 0.25
CA GLY A 201 3.13 15.43 -0.96
C GLY A 201 3.66 14.59 -2.11
N VAL A 202 3.56 13.26 -2.04
CA VAL A 202 3.98 12.34 -3.11
C VAL A 202 2.80 11.59 -3.72
N THR A 203 3.02 10.96 -4.87
CA THR A 203 1.97 10.21 -5.59
C THR A 203 1.73 8.82 -5.01
N ASP A 204 2.78 8.17 -4.50
CA ASP A 204 2.73 6.86 -3.86
C ASP A 204 3.90 6.76 -2.87
N PHE A 205 3.61 6.80 -1.58
CA PHE A 205 4.64 6.76 -0.55
C PHE A 205 5.38 5.41 -0.48
N THR A 206 4.76 4.32 -0.96
CA THR A 206 5.35 2.98 -0.94
C THR A 206 6.40 2.82 -2.04
N LYS A 207 6.16 3.48 -3.19
CA LYS A 207 7.10 3.55 -4.32
C LYS A 207 8.16 4.63 -4.14
N PHE A 208 7.79 5.76 -3.57
CA PHE A 208 8.67 6.91 -3.36
C PHE A 208 8.87 7.13 -1.86
N PRO A 209 9.76 6.36 -1.20
CA PRO A 209 10.03 6.55 0.22
C PRO A 209 10.64 7.93 0.49
N ASP A 210 10.56 8.35 1.74
CA ASP A 210 11.22 9.57 2.17
C ASP A 210 12.74 9.48 1.99
N VAL A 211 13.35 10.58 1.55
CA VAL A 211 14.78 10.71 1.35
C VAL A 211 15.25 11.92 2.14
N ILE A 212 16.25 11.71 2.99
CA ILE A 212 16.77 12.76 3.87
C ILE A 212 18.21 13.05 3.53
N GLU A 213 18.44 14.22 2.98
CA GLU A 213 19.77 14.70 2.60
C GLU A 213 20.12 15.92 3.44
N ASN A 214 21.26 15.88 4.13
CA ASN A 214 21.72 16.96 5.02
C ASN A 214 20.67 17.37 6.08
N GLY A 215 19.89 16.40 6.56
CA GLY A 215 18.83 16.62 7.56
C GLY A 215 17.56 17.27 6.99
N GLN A 216 17.41 17.32 5.66
CA GLN A 216 16.20 17.84 5.00
C GLN A 216 15.50 16.74 4.21
N HIS A 217 14.18 16.70 4.34
CA HIS A 217 13.30 15.87 3.54
C HIS A 217 13.31 16.35 2.08
N THR A 218 13.69 15.48 1.14
CA THR A 218 13.82 15.84 -0.28
C THR A 218 12.72 15.26 -1.16
N SER A 219 12.06 14.18 -0.72
CA SER A 219 10.88 13.62 -1.40
C SER A 219 9.58 13.95 -0.68
N TRP A 220 9.44 13.59 0.61
CA TRP A 220 8.23 13.89 1.37
C TRP A 220 8.28 15.31 1.95
N TYR A 221 7.12 15.79 2.36
CA TYR A 221 6.93 17.05 3.08
C TYR A 221 7.60 18.22 2.37
N PRO A 222 7.21 18.51 1.12
CA PRO A 222 7.81 19.60 0.38
C PRO A 222 7.58 20.94 1.10
N ASP A 223 8.59 21.80 1.21
CA ASP A 223 8.48 23.09 1.90
C ASP A 223 7.29 23.92 1.36
N PRO A 224 6.27 24.24 2.19
CA PRO A 224 5.07 24.94 1.75
C PRO A 224 5.36 26.35 1.20
N ALA A 225 6.48 26.97 1.56
CA ALA A 225 6.86 28.29 1.05
C ALA A 225 7.51 28.25 -0.35
N LYS A 226 7.91 27.07 -0.85
CA LYS A 226 8.57 26.93 -2.16
C LYS A 226 7.55 27.10 -3.29
N ALA A 227 7.67 28.16 -4.08
CA ALA A 227 6.80 28.41 -5.22
C ALA A 227 6.86 27.28 -6.26
N THR A 228 5.71 26.68 -6.58
CA THR A 228 5.58 25.57 -7.56
C THR A 228 4.28 25.73 -8.36
N GLY A 229 4.23 25.23 -9.61
CA GLY A 229 2.99 25.20 -10.40
C GLY A 229 2.39 26.57 -10.73
N GLY A 230 3.22 27.61 -10.75
CA GLY A 230 2.79 29.00 -10.96
C GLY A 230 2.19 29.68 -9.74
N GLN A 231 2.24 29.05 -8.56
CA GLN A 231 1.79 29.61 -7.29
C GLN A 231 2.96 30.10 -6.44
N THR A 232 2.68 30.97 -5.46
CA THR A 232 3.69 31.49 -4.51
C THR A 232 3.99 30.55 -3.36
N PHE A 233 3.43 29.34 -3.39
CA PHE A 233 3.55 28.30 -2.38
C PHE A 233 3.69 26.94 -3.08
N ASN A 234 4.02 25.91 -2.30
CA ASN A 234 4.23 24.59 -2.86
C ASN A 234 2.92 23.84 -2.99
N VAL A 235 2.47 23.68 -4.23
CA VAL A 235 1.17 23.07 -4.51
C VAL A 235 1.11 21.58 -4.16
N PHE A 236 2.25 20.89 -4.04
CA PHE A 236 2.29 19.48 -3.59
C PHE A 236 2.19 19.33 -2.07
N ASN A 237 2.38 20.40 -1.30
CA ASN A 237 2.16 20.37 0.15
C ASN A 237 0.67 20.60 0.46
N LEU A 238 -0.07 19.52 0.73
CA LEU A 238 -1.49 19.60 1.11
C LEU A 238 -1.70 19.72 2.63
N ASP A 239 -0.67 19.40 3.41
CA ASP A 239 -0.71 19.47 4.87
C ASP A 239 0.54 20.15 5.45
N PRO A 240 0.49 21.50 5.60
CA PRO A 240 1.58 22.24 6.22
C PRO A 240 1.81 21.89 7.68
N PHE A 241 0.84 21.29 8.39
CA PHE A 241 1.01 20.86 9.77
C PHE A 241 1.89 19.63 9.86
N VAL A 242 1.66 18.64 8.99
CA VAL A 242 2.51 17.46 8.85
C VAL A 242 3.94 17.88 8.50
N TRP A 243 4.10 18.79 7.53
CA TRP A 243 5.42 19.38 7.26
C TRP A 243 6.04 20.06 8.48
N PHE A 244 5.29 20.89 9.20
CA PHE A 244 5.81 21.59 10.38
C PHE A 244 6.27 20.59 11.46
N VAL A 245 5.49 19.55 11.71
CA VAL A 245 5.82 18.50 12.68
C VAL A 245 7.10 17.77 12.28
N HIS A 246 7.20 17.28 11.05
CA HIS A 246 8.34 16.46 10.65
C HIS A 246 9.59 17.27 10.29
N VAL A 247 9.42 18.38 9.57
CA VAL A 247 10.55 19.17 9.05
C VAL A 247 10.99 20.26 10.01
N VAL A 248 10.07 20.97 10.68
CA VAL A 248 10.42 22.09 11.55
C VAL A 248 10.67 21.64 12.99
N LEU A 249 9.79 20.80 13.55
CA LEU A 249 9.95 20.26 14.90
C LEU A 249 10.86 19.04 14.94
N GLY A 250 11.07 18.35 13.81
CA GLY A 250 11.88 17.13 13.75
C GLY A 250 11.25 15.96 14.48
N PHE A 251 9.92 15.91 14.58
CA PHE A 251 9.21 14.81 15.22
C PHE A 251 9.05 13.63 14.26
N SER A 252 9.09 12.42 14.80
CA SER A 252 8.93 11.17 14.05
C SER A 252 7.48 10.63 14.09
N GLY A 253 6.58 11.38 14.72
CA GLY A 253 5.29 10.89 15.22
C GLY A 253 4.39 12.04 15.72
N TYR A 254 3.17 12.19 15.20
CA TYR A 254 2.12 13.07 15.73
C TYR A 254 0.71 12.51 15.47
N GLY A 255 0.07 12.03 16.54
CA GLY A 255 -1.17 11.22 16.50
C GLY A 255 -2.46 11.96 16.17
N PHE A 256 -2.39 13.02 15.37
CA PHE A 256 -3.56 13.76 14.90
C PHE A 256 -3.63 13.87 13.36
N SER A 257 -2.67 13.28 12.64
CA SER A 257 -2.74 13.14 11.18
C SER A 257 -2.86 11.66 10.80
N VAL A 258 -3.71 11.38 9.83
CA VAL A 258 -3.81 10.06 9.16
C VAL A 258 -2.48 9.66 8.51
N ASP A 259 -1.62 10.63 8.22
CA ASP A 259 -0.30 10.39 7.65
C ASP A 259 0.62 9.53 8.54
N ASP A 260 0.45 9.60 9.85
CA ASP A 260 1.46 9.18 10.81
C ASP A 260 1.00 7.99 11.66
N ASP A 261 0.95 6.82 11.02
CA ASP A 261 0.60 5.53 11.64
C ASP A 261 1.43 5.22 12.89
N THR A 262 2.65 5.76 12.96
CA THR A 262 3.58 5.56 14.08
C THR A 262 3.07 6.18 15.39
N ALA A 263 2.16 7.16 15.28
CA ALA A 263 1.57 7.86 16.41
C ALA A 263 0.06 7.57 16.59
N ASP A 264 -0.49 6.61 15.84
CA ASP A 264 -1.88 6.19 16.01
C ASP A 264 -2.12 5.67 17.43
N VAL A 265 -2.92 6.42 18.17
CA VAL A 265 -3.43 6.06 19.50
C VAL A 265 -4.67 5.17 19.42
N GLY A 266 -4.92 4.53 18.28
CA GLY A 266 -5.76 3.34 18.07
C GLY A 266 -5.31 2.12 18.89
N ALA A 267 -4.75 2.34 20.07
CA ALA A 267 -4.50 1.32 21.06
C ALA A 267 -5.85 0.84 21.60
N GLY A 268 -6.32 -0.29 21.07
CA GLY A 268 -7.48 -1.01 21.58
C GLY A 268 -7.42 -1.15 23.11
N GLY A 269 -8.23 -0.34 23.81
CA GLY A 269 -8.29 -0.32 25.27
C GLY A 269 -7.30 0.61 25.99
N ALA A 270 -6.59 1.51 25.30
CA ALA A 270 -5.79 2.53 25.97
C ALA A 270 -6.68 3.54 26.70
N SER A 271 -6.46 3.66 28.01
CA SER A 271 -7.17 4.62 28.87
C SER A 271 -6.34 5.87 29.19
N LYS A 272 -5.14 6.00 28.61
CA LYS A 272 -4.19 7.09 28.90
C LYS A 272 -3.39 7.46 27.65
N LEU A 273 -3.33 8.77 27.38
CA LEU A 273 -2.42 9.41 26.43
C LEU A 273 -1.13 9.80 27.17
N GLN A 274 0.04 9.47 26.60
CA GLN A 274 1.33 9.85 27.18
C GLN A 274 2.03 10.84 26.26
N LEU A 275 1.85 12.13 26.53
CA LEU A 275 2.50 13.23 25.82
C LEU A 275 3.79 13.61 26.54
N THR A 276 4.93 13.63 25.83
CA THR A 276 6.18 14.19 26.35
C THR A 276 6.48 15.51 25.63
N VAL A 277 6.37 16.62 26.35
CA VAL A 277 6.82 17.94 25.89
C VAL A 277 8.18 18.20 26.54
N THR A 278 9.19 18.56 25.73
CA THR A 278 10.54 18.86 26.23
C THR A 278 10.81 20.37 26.28
N GLU A 279 11.81 20.77 27.08
CA GLU A 279 12.14 22.15 27.41
C GLU A 279 12.77 22.94 26.23
N THR A 280 12.97 24.26 26.42
CA THR A 280 13.37 25.25 25.38
C THR A 280 14.71 25.01 24.67
N THR A 281 15.46 23.97 25.04
CA THR A 281 16.75 23.64 24.42
C THR A 281 16.67 22.51 23.40
N GLY A 282 15.48 21.97 23.13
CA GLY A 282 15.26 20.92 22.13
C GLY A 282 15.69 19.51 22.58
N LEU A 283 15.46 18.52 21.71
CA LEU A 283 15.84 17.13 21.92
C LEU A 283 17.36 16.96 21.76
N LYS A 284 17.99 16.19 22.68
CA LYS A 284 19.42 15.83 22.58
C LYS A 284 19.73 14.95 21.35
N ASN A 285 18.72 14.25 20.84
CA ASN A 285 18.79 13.48 19.60
C ASN A 285 17.94 14.19 18.55
N THR A 286 18.60 14.74 17.54
CA THR A 286 17.98 15.54 16.47
C THR A 286 17.76 14.73 15.19
N ASN A 287 17.91 13.40 15.24
CA ASN A 287 17.67 12.52 14.11
C ASN A 287 16.28 11.83 14.29
N PRO A 288 15.22 12.33 13.63
CA PRO A 288 13.86 11.78 13.75
C PRO A 288 13.74 10.32 13.31
N TRP A 289 14.73 9.81 12.59
CA TRP A 289 14.73 8.47 11.98
C TRP A 289 15.80 7.58 12.60
N SER A 290 16.37 8.01 13.74
CA SER A 290 17.26 7.17 14.53
C SER A 290 16.46 6.23 15.43
N ILE A 291 17.07 5.10 15.73
CA ILE A 291 16.52 3.95 16.46
C ILE A 291 16.34 4.20 17.96
N GLN A 292 16.37 5.47 18.34
CA GLN A 292 16.17 5.97 19.68
C GLN A 292 15.49 7.35 19.63
N ALA A 293 14.51 7.56 18.76
CA ALA A 293 13.43 8.51 19.07
C ALA A 293 12.50 7.81 20.08
N PRO A 294 12.68 7.99 21.40
CA PRO A 294 12.09 7.10 22.38
C PRO A 294 10.68 7.59 22.73
N TYR A 295 9.74 6.67 22.70
CA TYR A 295 8.98 6.43 23.93
C TYR A 295 9.50 5.13 24.57
N GLY A 296 10.61 5.26 25.31
CA GLY A 296 11.23 4.21 26.15
C GLY A 296 12.30 3.33 25.48
N PRO A 297 13.35 2.86 26.20
CA PRO A 297 14.38 2.00 25.64
C PRO A 297 13.89 0.57 25.43
N VAL A 298 13.92 0.10 24.19
CA VAL A 298 13.77 -1.32 23.82
C VAL A 298 15.17 -1.94 23.74
N GLY A 299 15.64 -2.59 24.82
CA GLY A 299 16.99 -3.18 24.86
C GLY A 299 17.14 -4.38 23.90
N PRO A 300 18.34 -4.74 23.40
CA PRO A 300 18.53 -5.86 22.46
C PRO A 300 17.87 -7.17 22.93
N VAL A 301 17.42 -8.01 21.99
CA VAL A 301 16.81 -9.30 22.31
C VAL A 301 17.65 -10.44 21.77
N THR A 302 17.94 -11.43 22.62
CA THR A 302 18.67 -12.63 22.23
C THR A 302 17.69 -13.70 21.80
N LEU A 303 17.73 -14.11 20.52
CA LEU A 303 16.79 -15.06 19.91
C LEU A 303 17.55 -16.09 19.07
N GLU A 304 16.85 -17.13 18.63
CA GLU A 304 17.40 -18.12 17.71
C GLU A 304 17.23 -17.65 16.27
N TYR A 305 18.31 -17.73 15.48
CA TYR A 305 18.30 -17.63 14.03
C TYR A 305 18.28 -19.02 13.41
N SER A 306 17.46 -19.24 12.38
CA SER A 306 17.38 -20.52 11.68
C SER A 306 18.64 -20.90 10.91
N GLY A 307 19.54 -19.95 10.64
CA GLY A 307 20.57 -20.07 9.61
C GLY A 307 20.00 -19.76 8.22
N ALA A 308 20.89 -19.66 7.23
CA ALA A 308 20.55 -19.35 5.84
C ALA A 308 19.49 -20.28 5.23
N ALA A 309 18.63 -19.74 4.36
CA ALA A 309 17.65 -20.55 3.65
C ALA A 309 18.32 -21.54 2.69
N THR A 310 17.78 -22.75 2.65
CA THR A 310 18.12 -23.80 1.68
C THR A 310 16.84 -24.51 1.25
N ASP A 311 16.94 -25.50 0.35
CA ASP A 311 15.78 -26.31 -0.05
C ASP A 311 15.12 -27.06 1.13
N THR A 312 15.83 -27.20 2.25
CA THR A 312 15.40 -27.92 3.46
C THR A 312 15.47 -27.10 4.74
N ASN A 313 15.99 -25.87 4.69
CA ASN A 313 16.14 -24.98 5.85
C ASN A 313 15.43 -23.64 5.61
N GLY A 314 14.73 -23.16 6.63
CA GLY A 314 13.88 -21.99 6.57
C GLY A 314 12.42 -22.35 6.86
N ASP A 315 11.56 -21.35 6.76
CA ASP A 315 10.13 -21.50 6.95
C ASP A 315 9.38 -20.63 5.94
N THR A 316 8.09 -20.91 5.73
CA THR A 316 7.26 -20.20 4.75
C THR A 316 5.79 -20.28 5.12
N LEU A 317 4.99 -19.39 4.53
CA LEU A 317 3.54 -19.44 4.65
C LEU A 317 2.96 -20.31 3.54
N TYR A 318 2.22 -21.35 3.92
CA TYR A 318 1.47 -22.17 2.98
C TYR A 318 0.06 -21.61 2.82
N ASN A 319 -0.30 -21.33 1.58
CA ASN A 319 -1.60 -20.85 1.17
C ASN A 319 -2.28 -21.90 0.29
N ALA A 320 -3.57 -22.12 0.49
CA ALA A 320 -4.31 -23.11 -0.27
C ALA A 320 -4.47 -22.70 -1.75
N ILE A 321 -4.57 -23.69 -2.63
CA ILE A 321 -5.01 -23.53 -4.02
C ILE A 321 -6.46 -23.99 -4.10
N ALA A 322 -7.32 -23.16 -4.70
CA ALA A 322 -8.71 -23.49 -4.96
C ALA A 322 -8.83 -24.33 -6.24
N SER A 323 -8.15 -23.91 -7.31
CA SER A 323 -8.13 -24.60 -8.59
C SER A 323 -6.91 -24.24 -9.43
N VAL A 324 -6.66 -25.07 -10.44
CA VAL A 324 -5.61 -24.88 -11.44
C VAL A 324 -6.25 -25.05 -12.83
N SER A 325 -5.99 -24.13 -13.76
CA SER A 325 -6.56 -24.20 -15.11
C SER A 325 -5.82 -25.19 -16.01
N ASN A 326 -6.55 -25.83 -16.91
CA ASN A 326 -5.98 -26.62 -18.03
C ASN A 326 -5.79 -25.72 -19.28
N THR A 327 -5.12 -24.58 -19.10
CA THR A 327 -4.77 -23.63 -20.17
C THR A 327 -3.29 -23.27 -20.10
N THR A 328 -2.72 -22.71 -21.16
CA THR A 328 -1.34 -22.18 -21.17
C THR A 328 -1.39 -20.65 -21.28
N PRO A 329 -0.85 -19.89 -20.31
CA PRO A 329 -0.22 -20.35 -19.07
C PRO A 329 -1.21 -21.04 -18.10
N ILE A 330 -0.68 -21.90 -17.24
CA ILE A 330 -1.45 -22.44 -16.10
C ILE A 330 -1.83 -21.28 -15.19
N LYS A 331 -3.13 -21.11 -14.93
CA LYS A 331 -3.70 -20.13 -14.02
C LYS A 331 -4.07 -20.82 -12.70
N VAL A 332 -3.49 -20.37 -11.60
CA VAL A 332 -3.82 -20.81 -10.24
C VAL A 332 -4.86 -19.87 -9.67
N THR A 333 -5.90 -20.41 -9.06
CA THR A 333 -6.89 -19.66 -8.28
C THR A 333 -6.70 -19.96 -6.80
N THR A 334 -6.71 -18.93 -5.95
CA THR A 334 -6.55 -19.05 -4.50
C THR A 334 -7.89 -18.79 -3.80
N PRO A 335 -8.17 -19.42 -2.65
CA PRO A 335 -9.43 -19.19 -1.91
C PRO A 335 -9.54 -17.80 -1.30
N ALA A 336 -8.41 -17.11 -1.15
CA ALA A 336 -8.29 -15.77 -0.61
C ALA A 336 -7.20 -15.00 -1.40
N PRO A 337 -7.19 -13.67 -1.32
CA PRO A 337 -6.22 -12.84 -2.03
C PRO A 337 -4.78 -13.22 -1.73
N HIS A 338 -3.95 -13.29 -2.76
CA HIS A 338 -2.60 -13.86 -2.63
C HIS A 338 -1.51 -12.82 -2.37
N HIS A 339 -1.78 -11.52 -2.61
CA HIS A 339 -0.83 -10.41 -2.39
C HIS A 339 0.52 -10.61 -3.11
N LEU A 340 0.50 -11.31 -4.23
CA LEU A 340 1.67 -11.52 -5.08
C LEU A 340 1.80 -10.34 -6.04
N SER A 341 3.02 -10.05 -6.46
CA SER A 341 3.36 -9.11 -7.53
C SER A 341 3.88 -9.85 -8.76
N THR A 342 3.72 -9.26 -9.95
CA THR A 342 4.32 -9.82 -11.17
C THR A 342 5.83 -9.89 -10.99
N GLY A 343 6.42 -11.06 -11.29
CA GLY A 343 7.83 -11.35 -11.10
C GLY A 343 8.16 -12.02 -9.77
N ASP A 344 7.20 -12.17 -8.85
CA ASP A 344 7.39 -12.94 -7.63
C ASP A 344 7.72 -14.40 -7.94
N THR A 345 8.42 -15.04 -7.00
CA THR A 345 8.69 -16.47 -7.05
C THR A 345 7.81 -17.17 -6.03
N VAL A 346 7.13 -18.24 -6.45
CA VAL A 346 6.39 -19.13 -5.54
C VAL A 346 6.83 -20.58 -5.73
N ARG A 347 6.62 -21.37 -4.68
CA ARG A 347 6.70 -22.82 -4.71
C ARG A 347 5.30 -23.41 -4.55
N ILE A 348 4.90 -24.25 -5.49
CA ILE A 348 3.64 -24.99 -5.47
C ILE A 348 3.94 -26.47 -5.28
N ASP A 349 3.18 -27.12 -4.39
CA ASP A 349 3.19 -28.56 -4.21
C ASP A 349 1.78 -29.10 -3.96
N GLN A 350 1.64 -30.42 -3.93
CA GLN A 350 0.39 -31.15 -3.62
C GLN A 350 -0.76 -30.93 -4.61
N VAL A 351 -0.52 -30.37 -5.79
CA VAL A 351 -1.53 -30.32 -6.86
C VAL A 351 -1.69 -31.71 -7.46
N GLU A 352 -2.89 -32.27 -7.42
CA GLU A 352 -3.21 -33.55 -8.04
C GLU A 352 -3.82 -33.36 -9.43
N GLY A 353 -3.47 -34.25 -10.37
CA GLY A 353 -4.01 -34.28 -11.73
C GLY A 353 -3.17 -33.49 -12.75
N ASP A 354 -2.77 -32.26 -12.42
CA ASP A 354 -1.82 -31.49 -13.22
C ASP A 354 -0.44 -31.36 -12.55
N ASN A 355 0.46 -32.28 -12.88
CA ASN A 355 1.80 -32.30 -12.30
C ASN A 355 2.66 -31.10 -12.71
N ALA A 356 2.37 -30.45 -13.85
CA ALA A 356 3.10 -29.28 -14.31
C ALA A 356 2.89 -28.05 -13.43
N ALA A 357 1.80 -28.02 -12.66
CA ALA A 357 1.54 -26.95 -11.70
C ALA A 357 2.35 -27.10 -10.41
N ASN A 358 3.01 -28.25 -10.16
CA ASN A 358 3.91 -28.43 -9.02
C ASN A 358 5.34 -28.03 -9.38
N GLY A 359 5.99 -27.24 -8.53
CA GLY A 359 7.35 -26.77 -8.78
C GLY A 359 7.63 -25.37 -8.23
N THR A 360 8.66 -24.73 -8.78
CA THR A 360 9.01 -23.33 -8.48
C THR A 360 8.78 -22.50 -9.73
N PHE A 361 8.04 -21.41 -9.59
CA PHE A 361 7.55 -20.61 -10.70
C PHE A 361 7.80 -19.13 -10.48
N LYS A 362 7.92 -18.41 -11.60
CA LYS A 362 7.72 -16.97 -11.63
C LYS A 362 6.25 -16.69 -11.89
N ILE A 363 5.74 -15.63 -11.26
CA ILE A 363 4.33 -15.28 -11.30
C ILE A 363 4.09 -14.10 -12.24
N GLY A 364 2.99 -14.14 -13.00
CA GLY A 364 2.52 -13.02 -13.81
C GLY A 364 1.00 -13.03 -13.97
N ASN A 365 0.47 -12.06 -14.73
CA ASN A 365 -0.94 -11.93 -15.11
C ASN A 365 -1.89 -12.17 -13.93
N LEU A 366 -1.68 -11.40 -12.85
CA LEU A 366 -2.37 -11.60 -11.60
C LEU A 366 -3.66 -10.78 -11.53
N THR A 367 -4.67 -11.38 -10.92
CA THR A 367 -5.81 -10.67 -10.31
C THR A 367 -5.60 -10.69 -8.79
N ARG A 368 -6.63 -10.34 -8.03
CA ARG A 368 -6.62 -10.45 -6.57
C ARG A 368 -6.39 -11.89 -6.08
N ASP A 369 -7.05 -12.85 -6.72
CA ASP A 369 -7.23 -14.24 -6.30
C ASP A 369 -6.73 -15.23 -7.35
N THR A 370 -6.08 -14.76 -8.41
CA THR A 370 -5.52 -15.63 -9.44
C THR A 370 -4.19 -15.14 -9.95
N PHE A 371 -3.35 -16.08 -10.34
CA PHE A 371 -2.05 -15.78 -10.91
C PHE A 371 -1.60 -16.86 -11.89
N GLU A 372 -0.75 -16.50 -12.85
CA GLU A 372 -0.29 -17.40 -13.90
C GLU A 372 1.17 -17.84 -13.72
N LEU A 373 1.46 -19.09 -14.10
CA LEU A 373 2.76 -19.73 -13.92
C LEU A 373 3.67 -19.55 -15.13
N PHE A 374 4.87 -19.02 -14.87
CA PHE A 374 5.97 -18.90 -15.82
C PHE A 374 7.19 -19.67 -15.31
N HIS A 375 7.99 -20.19 -16.25
CA HIS A 375 9.21 -20.93 -15.93
C HIS A 375 10.20 -20.08 -15.12
N TYR A 376 10.69 -20.63 -14.02
CA TYR A 376 11.86 -20.12 -13.32
C TYR A 376 13.14 -20.64 -14.03
N PRO A 377 14.20 -19.82 -14.24
CA PRO A 377 14.41 -18.46 -13.73
C PRO A 377 14.01 -17.31 -14.69
N ASP A 378 13.64 -17.59 -15.93
CA ASP A 378 13.46 -16.54 -16.95
C ASP A 378 12.22 -15.65 -16.75
N GLY A 379 11.17 -16.18 -16.10
CA GLY A 379 9.92 -15.47 -15.83
C GLY A 379 9.15 -15.05 -17.08
N LYS A 380 9.41 -15.67 -18.23
CA LYS A 380 8.88 -15.26 -19.54
C LYS A 380 8.17 -16.39 -20.27
N THR A 381 8.57 -17.63 -20.04
CA THR A 381 8.00 -18.77 -20.76
C THR A 381 6.77 -19.30 -20.01
N PRO A 382 5.55 -19.27 -20.59
CA PRO A 382 4.35 -19.87 -20.00
C PRO A 382 4.53 -21.35 -19.67
N VAL A 383 4.06 -21.78 -18.50
CA VAL A 383 3.99 -23.21 -18.17
C VAL A 383 2.72 -23.80 -18.79
N ALA A 384 2.87 -24.91 -19.51
CA ALA A 384 1.76 -25.65 -20.10
C ALA A 384 1.31 -26.81 -19.17
N PRO A 385 0.00 -27.08 -19.06
CA PRO A 385 -0.54 -28.15 -18.22
C PRO A 385 -0.17 -29.53 -18.78
N THR A 386 -0.06 -30.51 -17.88
CA THR A 386 0.17 -31.93 -18.20
C THR A 386 -1.06 -32.80 -18.01
N GLY A 387 -2.13 -32.26 -17.42
CA GLY A 387 -3.38 -32.94 -17.15
C GLY A 387 -4.44 -31.99 -16.59
N ASP A 388 -5.60 -32.54 -16.24
CA ASP A 388 -6.66 -31.79 -15.57
C ASP A 388 -6.42 -31.74 -14.06
N TYR A 389 -6.68 -30.59 -13.43
CA TYR A 389 -6.70 -30.46 -11.98
C TYR A 389 -7.78 -31.36 -11.36
N ILE A 390 -7.39 -32.17 -10.38
CA ILE A 390 -8.30 -33.07 -9.65
C ILE A 390 -8.61 -32.49 -8.27
N SER A 391 -7.58 -32.20 -7.46
CA SER A 391 -7.74 -31.71 -6.10
C SER A 391 -6.43 -31.18 -5.51
N GLY A 392 -6.53 -30.61 -4.31
CA GLY A 392 -5.37 -30.27 -3.48
C GLY A 392 -4.62 -29.03 -3.94
N GLY A 393 -3.34 -29.01 -3.66
CA GLY A 393 -2.48 -27.88 -4.00
C GLY A 393 -2.35 -26.87 -2.87
N ARG A 394 -1.12 -26.45 -2.65
CA ARG A 394 -0.79 -25.27 -1.87
C ARG A 394 0.37 -24.56 -2.52
N TRP A 395 0.40 -23.25 -2.36
CA TRP A 395 1.52 -22.42 -2.78
C TRP A 395 2.17 -21.77 -1.56
N SER A 396 3.41 -21.36 -1.71
CA SER A 396 4.19 -20.70 -0.68
C SER A 396 5.24 -19.81 -1.31
N TYR A 397 5.75 -18.83 -0.58
CA TYR A 397 7.01 -18.19 -0.94
C TYR A 397 8.16 -19.22 -0.81
N PRO A 398 9.32 -19.00 -1.45
CA PRO A 398 10.53 -19.76 -1.15
C PRO A 398 10.77 -19.84 0.36
N LEU A 399 11.48 -20.88 0.81
CA LEU A 399 11.85 -20.95 2.22
C LEU A 399 12.68 -19.73 2.58
N HIS A 400 12.27 -19.06 3.64
CA HIS A 400 12.91 -17.87 4.16
C HIS A 400 13.61 -18.21 5.47
N PRO A 401 14.82 -17.69 5.72
CA PRO A 401 15.41 -17.79 7.05
C PRO A 401 14.55 -17.01 8.04
N TYR A 402 14.58 -17.37 9.32
CA TYR A 402 13.70 -16.78 10.32
C TYR A 402 14.39 -16.57 11.67
N ILE A 403 13.81 -15.64 12.44
CA ILE A 403 14.12 -15.43 13.85
C ILE A 403 12.98 -16.03 14.67
N ASP A 404 13.31 -16.91 15.61
CA ASP A 404 12.32 -17.58 16.47
C ASP A 404 12.22 -16.86 17.83
N SER A 405 11.08 -16.22 18.07
CA SER A 405 10.75 -15.58 19.35
C SER A 405 10.07 -16.53 20.35
N GLY A 406 9.77 -17.77 19.92
CA GLY A 406 9.00 -18.74 20.67
C GLY A 406 7.53 -18.31 20.86
N ALA A 407 6.88 -18.83 21.89
CA ALA A 407 5.46 -18.52 22.17
C ALA A 407 5.21 -17.06 22.62
N ASP A 408 6.26 -16.35 23.05
CA ASP A 408 6.14 -14.96 23.49
C ASP A 408 6.38 -14.01 22.32
N LEU A 409 5.29 -13.71 21.61
CA LEU A 409 5.25 -12.79 20.48
C LEU A 409 5.74 -11.38 20.87
N THR A 410 5.53 -10.96 22.12
CA THR A 410 5.84 -9.59 22.58
C THR A 410 7.32 -9.21 22.46
N LYS A 411 8.22 -10.19 22.42
CA LYS A 411 9.68 -9.99 22.29
C LYS A 411 10.09 -9.32 20.99
N VAL A 412 9.34 -9.57 19.91
CA VAL A 412 9.64 -9.06 18.56
C VAL A 412 8.52 -8.12 18.10
N PHE A 413 7.25 -8.46 18.34
CA PHE A 413 6.11 -7.72 17.80
C PHE A 413 5.94 -6.30 18.37
N TYR A 414 6.25 -6.04 19.64
CA TYR A 414 6.25 -4.64 20.13
C TYR A 414 7.37 -3.79 19.53
N ARG A 415 8.36 -4.41 18.88
CA ARG A 415 9.50 -3.74 18.24
C ARG A 415 9.28 -3.54 16.73
N VAL A 416 8.24 -4.17 16.20
CA VAL A 416 7.80 -4.14 14.81
C VAL A 416 6.29 -3.88 14.86
N THR A 417 5.89 -2.63 15.15
CA THR A 417 4.49 -2.27 15.41
C THR A 417 3.63 -2.30 14.15
N GLY A 418 2.51 -3.05 14.19
CA GLY A 418 1.39 -3.02 13.25
C GLY A 418 0.53 -4.27 13.43
N ASP A 419 -0.76 -4.11 13.71
CA ASP A 419 -1.73 -5.20 13.82
C ASP A 419 -2.34 -5.44 12.44
N ASP A 420 -1.62 -6.17 11.59
CA ASP A 420 -2.18 -6.68 10.35
C ASP A 420 -1.82 -8.15 10.27
N ALA A 421 -2.83 -9.02 10.24
CA ALA A 421 -2.66 -10.48 10.20
C ALA A 421 -1.93 -10.96 8.93
N LEU A 422 -1.61 -10.04 8.02
CA LEU A 422 -0.83 -10.22 6.79
C LEU A 422 0.30 -9.16 6.65
N GLY A 423 0.64 -8.45 7.72
CA GLY A 423 1.56 -7.30 7.75
C GLY A 423 2.97 -7.67 7.30
N THR A 424 3.27 -7.47 6.02
CA THR A 424 4.63 -7.47 5.51
C THR A 424 5.24 -6.10 5.79
N PHE A 425 6.17 -6.01 6.73
CA PHE A 425 6.90 -4.76 6.96
C PHE A 425 8.03 -4.65 5.94
N LEU A 426 7.86 -3.82 4.91
CA LEU A 426 8.96 -3.33 4.09
C LEU A 426 9.70 -2.24 4.88
N GLY A 427 11.02 -2.31 5.00
CA GLY A 427 11.81 -1.21 5.57
C GLY A 427 12.45 -1.45 6.94
N THR A 428 12.25 -2.62 7.55
CA THR A 428 12.98 -2.97 8.78
C THR A 428 14.42 -3.31 8.42
N PHE A 429 15.37 -3.07 9.31
CA PHE A 429 16.73 -3.60 9.27
C PHE A 429 16.93 -4.44 10.53
N VAL A 430 17.77 -5.45 10.39
CA VAL A 430 18.15 -6.34 11.48
C VAL A 430 19.65 -6.12 11.71
N SER A 431 20.03 -5.65 12.91
CA SER A 431 21.42 -5.76 13.38
C SER A 431 21.55 -7.04 14.17
N VAL A 432 22.66 -7.74 13.91
CA VAL A 432 23.00 -8.98 14.59
C VAL A 432 24.37 -8.81 15.24
N ASN A 433 24.46 -9.06 16.55
CA ASN A 433 25.72 -9.00 17.31
C ASN A 433 26.52 -7.69 17.10
N GLY A 434 25.82 -6.56 16.95
CA GLY A 434 26.44 -5.24 16.73
C GLY A 434 26.93 -4.98 15.31
N VAL A 435 26.64 -5.88 14.36
CA VAL A 435 26.80 -5.61 12.92
C VAL A 435 25.56 -4.87 12.44
N ASP A 436 25.75 -3.60 12.09
CA ASP A 436 24.68 -2.75 11.61
C ASP A 436 24.31 -3.01 10.15
N LYS A 437 23.00 -3.01 9.87
CA LYS A 437 22.42 -3.15 8.53
C LYS A 437 22.97 -4.36 7.77
N ASN A 438 22.77 -5.55 8.35
CA ASN A 438 23.22 -6.85 7.85
C ASN A 438 23.63 -6.83 6.34
N PRO A 439 24.93 -6.88 6.03
CA PRO A 439 25.43 -6.62 4.67
C PRO A 439 24.96 -7.72 3.71
N LEU A 440 24.01 -7.41 2.85
CA LEU A 440 23.51 -8.34 1.83
C LEU A 440 24.50 -8.42 0.66
N ASP A 441 24.69 -9.64 0.11
CA ASP A 441 25.49 -9.84 -1.09
C ASP A 441 24.80 -9.21 -2.31
N GLY A 442 25.40 -8.15 -2.89
CA GLY A 442 25.03 -7.63 -4.21
C GLY A 442 24.88 -6.10 -4.29
N PRO A 443 24.71 -5.54 -5.52
CA PRO A 443 24.68 -4.10 -5.77
C PRO A 443 23.42 -3.36 -5.25
N ASN A 444 22.46 -4.09 -4.68
CA ASN A 444 21.22 -3.55 -4.11
C ASN A 444 21.16 -3.94 -2.63
N ALA A 445 21.77 -3.16 -1.74
CA ALA A 445 21.57 -3.32 -0.30
C ALA A 445 20.12 -2.94 0.04
N VAL A 446 19.19 -3.91 -0.06
CA VAL A 446 17.75 -3.69 0.10
C VAL A 446 17.35 -3.78 1.58
N MET A 447 16.29 -3.06 1.93
CA MET A 447 15.60 -3.12 3.22
C MET A 447 15.19 -4.55 3.60
N PHE A 448 15.18 -4.88 4.90
CA PHE A 448 14.60 -6.14 5.38
C PHE A 448 13.07 -6.14 5.32
N ARG A 449 12.50 -7.02 4.48
CA ARG A 449 11.12 -7.47 4.62
C ARG A 449 11.01 -8.55 5.69
N VAL A 450 10.09 -8.32 6.60
CA VAL A 450 9.77 -9.18 7.73
C VAL A 450 8.31 -9.63 7.61
N TRP A 451 8.05 -10.94 7.76
CA TRP A 451 6.68 -11.47 7.78
C TRP A 451 6.31 -12.09 9.13
N GLN A 452 5.08 -11.84 9.57
CA GLN A 452 4.41 -12.65 10.59
C GLN A 452 3.74 -13.85 9.93
N LEU A 453 4.04 -15.04 10.42
CA LEU A 453 3.35 -16.28 10.05
C LEU A 453 1.97 -16.39 10.73
N GLY A 454 1.02 -15.55 10.33
CA GLY A 454 -0.41 -15.64 10.72
C GLY A 454 -0.70 -16.02 12.18
N GLN A 455 -1.82 -16.70 12.42
CA GLN A 455 -2.24 -17.21 13.74
C GLN A 455 -1.45 -18.45 14.20
N GLN A 456 -0.12 -18.46 14.06
CA GLN A 456 0.68 -19.54 14.63
C GLN A 456 0.92 -19.32 16.14
N ASN A 457 0.96 -20.43 16.88
CA ASN A 457 1.27 -20.44 18.33
C ASN A 457 2.76 -20.14 18.65
N THR A 458 3.54 -19.78 17.63
CA THR A 458 4.98 -19.52 17.71
C THR A 458 5.31 -18.28 16.89
N GLY A 459 5.99 -17.31 17.49
CA GLY A 459 6.43 -16.09 16.82
C GLY A 459 7.67 -16.35 15.99
N ARG A 460 7.44 -16.65 14.71
CA ARG A 460 8.52 -16.69 13.72
C ARG A 460 8.47 -15.45 12.87
N LEU A 461 9.62 -14.79 12.78
CA LEU A 461 9.85 -13.65 11.93
C LEU A 461 10.59 -14.12 10.69
N LEU A 462 9.89 -14.33 9.58
CA LEU A 462 10.55 -14.68 8.32
C LEU A 462 11.34 -13.47 7.82
N LEU A 463 12.53 -13.70 7.27
CA LEU A 463 13.41 -12.71 6.70
C LEU A 463 13.54 -12.99 5.20
N TRP A 464 13.36 -11.98 4.36
CA TRP A 464 13.46 -12.16 2.90
C TRP A 464 14.87 -12.47 2.39
N ALA A 465 15.90 -12.33 3.23
CA ALA A 465 17.30 -12.57 2.89
C ALA A 465 18.10 -13.16 4.06
N ASP A 466 19.22 -13.82 3.74
CA ASP A 466 20.13 -14.43 4.71
C ASP A 466 20.87 -13.36 5.54
N LEU A 467 21.02 -13.62 6.85
CA LEU A 467 21.88 -12.83 7.72
C LEU A 467 23.36 -13.17 7.49
N THR A 468 24.23 -12.17 7.62
CA THR A 468 25.67 -12.21 7.38
C THR A 468 26.45 -11.55 8.53
N ASP A 469 27.71 -11.96 8.69
CA ASP A 469 28.65 -11.31 9.60
C ASP A 469 29.21 -10.00 9.01
N ALA A 470 30.08 -9.31 9.75
CA ALA A 470 30.69 -8.06 9.33
C ALA A 470 31.55 -8.18 8.03
N ASN A 471 31.89 -9.40 7.62
CA ASN A 471 32.66 -9.68 6.41
C ASN A 471 31.77 -10.14 5.25
N GLY A 472 30.44 -10.18 5.43
CA GLY A 472 29.49 -10.67 4.43
C GLY A 472 29.33 -12.20 4.42
N ASN A 473 29.95 -12.95 5.35
CA ASN A 473 29.74 -14.40 5.41
C ASN A 473 28.39 -14.70 6.03
N ARG A 474 27.61 -15.62 5.44
CA ARG A 474 26.31 -16.03 5.99
C ARG A 474 26.47 -16.54 7.43
N LEU A 475 25.55 -16.12 8.30
CA LEU A 475 25.49 -16.60 9.67
C LEU A 475 24.96 -18.03 9.70
N ASP A 476 25.61 -18.86 10.51
CA ASP A 476 25.13 -20.20 10.83
C ASP A 476 23.87 -20.14 11.70
N LYS A 477 23.19 -21.28 11.81
CA LYS A 477 22.12 -21.45 12.80
C LYS A 477 22.67 -21.24 14.21
N GLY A 478 21.98 -20.45 15.03
CA GLY A 478 22.36 -20.28 16.43
C GLY A 478 21.66 -19.12 17.12
N THR A 479 22.08 -18.86 18.36
CA THR A 479 21.56 -17.76 19.16
C THR A 479 22.30 -16.47 18.87
N TYR A 480 21.57 -15.40 18.57
CA TYR A 480 22.14 -14.10 18.25
C TYR A 480 21.43 -12.99 19.03
N THR A 481 22.16 -11.90 19.28
CA THR A 481 21.56 -10.69 19.84
C THR A 481 21.09 -9.79 18.71
N PHE A 482 19.78 -9.65 18.60
CA PHE A 482 19.09 -8.88 17.60
C PHE A 482 18.71 -7.49 18.11
N THR A 483 18.88 -6.52 17.24
CA THR A 483 18.24 -5.21 17.35
C THR A 483 17.43 -5.00 16.08
N PHE A 484 16.15 -4.70 16.25
CA PHE A 484 15.21 -4.41 15.17
C PHE A 484 15.04 -2.92 15.05
N PHE A 485 15.00 -2.42 13.83
CA PHE A 485 14.86 -1.00 13.58
C PHE A 485 14.37 -0.67 12.18
N GLY A 486 13.57 0.39 12.02
CA GLY A 486 13.41 1.05 10.72
C GLY A 486 14.51 2.09 10.51
N ILE A 487 15.06 2.23 9.29
CA ILE A 487 15.78 3.47 8.92
C ILE A 487 15.49 3.86 7.46
N VAL A 488 15.50 5.16 7.23
CA VAL A 488 15.82 5.83 5.95
C VAL A 488 17.33 5.72 5.69
N PRO A 489 17.83 5.52 4.45
CA PRO A 489 19.26 5.29 4.20
C PRO A 489 20.12 6.53 4.48
N THR A 490 21.03 6.46 5.45
CA THR A 490 22.13 7.44 5.60
C THR A 490 23.39 6.94 4.89
N LYS A 491 23.94 7.76 3.97
CA LYS A 491 25.29 7.58 3.40
C LYS A 491 26.35 7.94 4.45
N THR A 492 27.34 7.06 4.60
CA THR A 492 28.49 7.20 5.49
C THR A 492 29.40 8.36 5.07
N PRO A 493 29.96 9.14 6.02
CA PRO A 493 30.79 10.31 5.75
C PRO A 493 32.21 9.91 5.32
N ASN A 494 32.65 10.41 4.17
CA ASN A 494 34.06 10.46 3.80
C ASN A 494 34.50 11.92 3.71
N ALA A 495 35.14 12.44 4.77
CA ALA A 495 36.30 13.34 4.66
C ALA A 495 36.99 13.48 6.05
N PRO A 496 38.33 13.58 6.08
CA PRO A 496 39.17 13.31 7.24
C PRO A 496 39.35 14.50 8.18
N GLU A 497 39.88 14.23 9.37
CA GLU A 497 40.40 15.22 10.32
C GLU A 497 41.33 16.24 9.63
N GLN A 498 40.89 17.50 9.56
CA GLN A 498 41.63 18.70 9.96
C GLN A 498 40.72 19.93 10.06
#